data_AF-A0A963EKV9-F1
#
_entry.id   AF-A0A963EKV9-F1
#
_cell.length_a   1.000
_cell.length_b   1.000
_cell.length_c   1.000
_cell.angle_alpha   90.00
_cell.angle_beta   90.00
_cell.angle_gamma   90.00
#
_symmetry.space_group_name_H-M   'P 1'
#
loop_
_entity.id
_entity.type
_entity.pdbx_description
1 polymer ?
#
loop_
_entity_poly.entity_id
_entity_poly.type
_entity_poly.pdbx_seq_one_letter_code
_entity_poly.pdbx_strand_id
1 'polypeptide(L)' 'MKMMTAIIKPFKLDDVRDALQQIGITGMTVEEVKGYGRQKGHTELYRGAEYVVDFLP' A
#
# COMPACT_ATOMS: atom_id res chain seq x y z
N MET A 1 -12.48 -10.18 -20.71
CA MET A 1 -11.24 -10.07 -19.90
C MET A 1 -11.48 -9.05 -18.79
N LYS A 2 -10.83 -9.20 -17.63
CA LYS A 2 -10.94 -8.27 -16.49
C LYS A 2 -9.54 -7.94 -15.95
N MET A 3 -9.36 -6.71 -15.48
CA MET A 3 -8.14 -6.27 -14.80
C MET A 3 -8.44 -6.15 -13.30
N MET A 4 -7.62 -6.77 -12.46
CA MET A 4 -7.74 -6.69 -11.01
C MET A 4 -6.68 -5.74 -10.47
N THR A 5 -7.11 -4.71 -9.74
CA THR A 5 -6.21 -3.76 -9.06
C THR A 5 -6.40 -3.91 -7.56
N ALA A 6 -5.31 -4.06 -6.82
CA ALA A 6 -5.32 -4.18 -5.37
C ALA A 6 -4.31 -3.22 -4.75
N ILE A 7 -4.74 -2.48 -3.72
CA ILE A 7 -3.86 -1.65 -2.89
C ILE A 7 -3.59 -2.43 -1.61
N ILE A 8 -2.33 -2.79 -1.37
CA ILE A 8 -1.91 -3.60 -0.24
C ILE A 8 -0.82 -2.89 0.57
N LYS A 9 -0.59 -3.33 1.80
CA LYS A 9 0.56 -2.86 2.59
C LYS A 9 1.86 -3.38 1.95
N PRO A 10 2.95 -2.59 1.91
CA PRO A 10 4.18 -2.99 1.22
C PRO A 10 4.73 -4.36 1.64
N PHE A 11 4.74 -4.64 2.95
CA PHE A 11 5.26 -5.90 3.50
C PHE A 11 4.42 -7.15 3.16
N LYS A 12 3.26 -7.00 2.52
CA LYS A 12 2.41 -8.13 2.10
C LYS A 12 2.67 -8.59 0.67
N LEU A 13 3.56 -7.94 -0.07
CA LEU A 13 3.79 -8.24 -1.48
C LEU A 13 4.20 -9.71 -1.71
N ASP A 14 5.14 -10.22 -0.93
CA ASP A 14 5.62 -11.61 -1.08
C ASP A 14 4.51 -12.63 -0.79
N ASP A 15 3.79 -12.46 0.34
CA ASP A 15 2.64 -13.31 0.69
C ASP A 15 1.59 -13.35 -0.43
N VAL A 16 1.27 -12.19 -1.02
CA VAL A 16 0.26 -12.06 -2.09
C VAL A 16 0.77 -12.70 -3.38
N ARG A 17 2.03 -12.47 -3.76
CA ARG A 17 2.64 -13.08 -4.95
C ARG A 17 2.60 -14.60 -4.86
N ASP A 18 3.03 -15.16 -3.73
CA ASP A 18 3.14 -16.60 -3.55
C ASP A 18 1.74 -17.26 -3.56
N ALA A 19 0.74 -16.63 -2.94
CA ALA A 19 -0.65 -17.09 -3.00
C ALA A 19 -1.23 -17.05 -4.42
N LEU A 20 -0.95 -16.00 -5.19
CA LEU A 20 -1.39 -15.89 -6.59
C LEU A 20 -0.72 -16.94 -7.48
N GLN A 21 0.57 -17.23 -7.24
CA GLN A 21 1.29 -18.28 -7.95
C GLN A 21 0.71 -19.68 -7.68
N GLN A 22 0.31 -19.97 -6.44
CA GLN A 22 -0.32 -21.25 -6.07
C GLN A 22 -1.64 -21.52 -6.80
N ILE A 23 -2.37 -20.47 -7.18
CA ILE A 23 -3.62 -20.58 -7.95
C ILE A 23 -3.43 -20.43 -9.47
N GLY A 24 -2.17 -20.43 -9.94
CA GLY A 24 -1.83 -20.41 -11.37
C GLY A 24 -1.74 -19.02 -12.00
N ILE A 25 -1.74 -17.94 -11.21
CA ILE A 25 -1.53 -16.57 -11.70
C ILE A 25 -0.04 -16.25 -11.63
N THR A 26 0.61 -16.23 -12.78
CA THR A 26 2.08 -16.09 -12.89
C THR A 26 2.55 -14.69 -13.30
N GLY A 27 1.64 -13.82 -13.74
CA GLY A 27 1.96 -12.47 -14.20
C GLY A 27 1.24 -11.40 -13.39
N MET A 28 1.97 -10.36 -12.99
CA MET A 28 1.44 -9.15 -12.37
C MET A 28 2.37 -7.96 -12.62
N THR A 29 1.83 -6.76 -12.47
CA THR A 29 2.60 -5.51 -12.47
C THR A 29 2.49 -4.90 -11.07
N VAL A 30 3.60 -4.39 -10.54
CA VAL A 30 3.68 -3.76 -9.24
C VAL A 30 4.14 -2.31 -9.42
N GLU A 31 3.45 -1.39 -8.76
CA GLU A 31 3.79 0.04 -8.72
C GLU A 31 3.69 0.52 -7.27
N GLU A 32 4.64 1.34 -6.83
CA GLU A 32 4.60 1.96 -5.51
C GLU A 32 3.64 3.15 -5.52
N VAL A 33 2.72 3.19 -4.56
CA VAL A 33 1.73 4.26 -4.43
C VAL A 33 1.62 4.72 -2.98
N LYS A 34 1.27 5.99 -2.78
CA LYS A 34 0.97 6.54 -1.44
C LYS A 34 -0.54 6.60 -1.23
N GLY A 35 -1.00 6.09 -0.10
CA GLY A 35 -2.42 6.07 0.27
C GLY A 35 -2.77 7.15 1.30
N TYR A 36 -3.92 7.81 1.11
CA TYR A 36 -4.58 8.65 2.11
C TYR A 36 -5.92 8.00 2.48
N GLY A 37 -6.27 7.91 3.76
CA GLY A 37 -7.51 7.23 4.17
C GLY A 37 -7.91 7.39 5.64
N ARG A 38 -8.94 6.63 6.07
CA ARG A 38 -9.51 6.68 7.43
C ARG A 38 -8.56 6.20 8.54
N GLN A 39 -7.44 5.56 8.17
CA GLN A 39 -6.38 5.26 9.12
C GLN A 39 -5.72 6.60 9.44
N LYS A 40 -6.07 7.17 10.60
CA LYS A 40 -5.68 8.52 11.04
C LYS A 40 -4.21 8.79 10.67
N GLY A 41 -3.99 9.81 9.84
CA GLY A 41 -2.65 10.35 9.64
C GLY A 41 -2.03 10.68 10.99
N HIS A 42 -0.74 10.41 11.14
CA HIS A 42 -0.02 10.80 12.34
C HIS A 42 0.31 12.29 12.23
N THR A 43 -0.07 13.09 13.23
CA THR A 43 0.40 14.46 13.35
C THR A 43 1.83 14.42 13.85
N GLU A 44 2.79 14.85 13.04
CA GLU A 44 4.17 15.00 13.47
C GLU A 44 4.41 16.44 13.94
N LEU A 45 4.98 16.59 15.14
CA LEU A 45 5.45 17.88 15.64
C LEU A 45 6.86 18.13 15.09
N TYR A 46 6.99 19.07 14.15
CA TYR A 46 8.29 19.53 13.68
C TYR A 46 8.50 20.99 14.06
N ARG A 47 9.54 21.26 14.86
CA ARG A 47 9.91 22.61 15.34
C ARG A 47 8.76 23.40 16.01
N GLY A 48 7.85 22.71 16.71
CA GLY A 48 6.75 23.35 17.42
C GLY A 48 5.53 23.70 16.56
N ALA A 49 5.51 23.29 15.29
CA ALA A 49 4.32 23.32 14.45
C ALA A 49 3.80 21.89 14.21
N GLU A 50 2.48 21.72 14.24
CA GLU A 50 1.83 20.46 13.87
C GLU A 50 1.84 20.32 12.34
N TYR A 51 2.54 19.31 11.82
CA TYR A 51 2.48 18.92 10.43
C TYR A 51 1.57 17.69 10.31
N VAL A 52 0.52 17.83 9.50
CA VAL A 52 -0.33 16.70 9.14
C VAL A 52 0.41 15.88 8.10
N VAL A 53 0.84 14.68 8.45
CA VAL A 53 1.36 13.71 7.48
C VAL A 53 0.15 12.99 6.88
N ASP A 54 -0.24 13.43 5.69
CA ASP A 54 -1.40 12.89 4.98
C ASP A 54 -1.19 11.44 4.52
N PHE A 55 0.04 11.07 4.16
CA PHE A 55 0.33 9.76 3.57
C PHE A 55 1.00 8.82 4.57
N LEU A 56 0.39 7.66 4.77
CA LEU A 56 1.04 6.57 5.48
C LEU A 56 2.07 5.89 4.54
N PRO A 57 3.28 5.57 5.03
CA PRO A 57 4.25 4.77 4.27
C PRO A 57 3.81 3.31 4.10
#